data_AF-M4ENA6-F1
#
_entry.id   AF-M4ENA6-F1
#
_cell.length_a   1.000
_cell.length_b   1.000
_cell.length_c   1.000
_cell.angle_alpha   90.00
_cell.angle_beta   90.00
_cell.angle_gamma   90.00
#
_symmetry.space_group_name_H-M   'P 1'
#
loop_
_entity.id
_entity.type
_entity.pdbx_description
1 polymer ?
#
loop_
_entity_poly.entity_id
_entity_poly.type
_entity_poly.pdbx_seq_one_letter_code
_entity_poly.pdbx_strand_id
1 'polypeptide(L)'
;MSISLKAPSLPGTRSSANFSNRFVTGRAAFSPVQKLHPSSIDGKTFPRRKVSFRTRTIVQSVLETERSTKTEKPVRLVALVGKGEVSSLKSTSWHEVMLHTARRLKWVGEGYEMLVFDDEILRSNDQRAMNLKQELNQSDILVVVAVNNSESVKWIQTNSNNIKNVICFESSQDLMNRLGGTDFKTGDTDKEGTEVVKTVGDAWERRNSDDIRFCLLVIINAYVRPVPVLQNLRSKGFSTLGCMVKNCGPQILNCLLDPNCRKALQCLNKCSPVDQVCSYRCIASYESPYFEAFSLCVLQKHNCLELDAKIPEKPYVPPMTSFRGKELCHETAEDLFVGWLGDLDWSWRVAAGQNPAYDQFPCQYQLFYRGKGKSSFWYEPVFQVRTLEGKLVWRRRRYSVKRGKTPATFRLSVLDNGVVSNEFWTIVDVCDDLSWGLFHYNGAARVAGQSYTGAVLVTPDGSYPEEKERERLQSALEKCGIKEWELFAVDNCSCENPPLGIPEGSRLHSKISIIKEPDSVQGVEM
;
A
#
# COMPACT_ATOMS: atom_id res chain seq x y z
N MET A 1 18.87 44.82 14.44
CA MET A 1 17.45 44.77 14.83
C MET A 1 16.83 43.59 14.09
N SER A 2 16.51 42.55 14.84
CA SER A 2 16.12 41.23 14.34
C SER A 2 14.63 41.21 14.01
N ILE A 3 14.27 41.12 12.73
CA ILE A 3 12.89 40.98 12.28
C ILE A 3 12.60 39.49 12.17
N SER A 4 11.81 38.98 13.12
CA SER A 4 11.32 37.60 13.16
C SER A 4 10.21 37.44 12.12
N LEU A 5 10.49 36.70 11.05
CA LEU A 5 9.47 36.25 10.09
C LEU A 5 8.89 34.92 10.59
N LYS A 6 7.64 35.01 11.06
CA LYS A 6 6.83 33.89 11.53
C LYS A 6 6.42 33.03 10.32
N ALA A 7 6.71 31.74 10.37
CA ALA A 7 6.24 30.78 9.36
C ALA A 7 4.70 30.73 9.31
N PRO A 8 4.09 30.58 8.11
CA PRO A 8 2.64 30.45 7.99
C PRO A 8 2.16 29.14 8.65
N SER A 9 1.14 29.27 9.49
CA SER A 9 0.47 28.17 10.18
C SER A 9 -0.24 27.23 9.21
N LEU A 10 0.01 25.93 9.36
CA LEU A 10 -0.71 24.83 8.72
C LEU A 10 -2.24 24.99 8.90
N PRO A 11 -3.07 24.67 7.88
CA PRO A 11 -4.52 24.70 8.00
C PRO A 11 -4.99 23.76 9.11
N GLY A 12 -5.84 24.28 9.99
CA GLY A 12 -6.32 23.60 11.18
C GLY A 12 -6.96 22.24 10.87
N THR A 13 -6.51 21.23 11.62
CA THR A 13 -7.23 19.97 11.81
C THR A 13 -8.64 20.27 12.31
N ARG A 14 -9.66 20.15 11.45
CA ARG A 14 -10.99 19.79 11.94
C ARG A 14 -10.85 18.44 12.63
N SER A 15 -11.05 18.43 13.95
CA SER A 15 -11.10 17.21 14.75
C SER A 15 -12.14 16.24 14.16
N SER A 16 -11.67 15.18 13.52
CA SER A 16 -12.49 14.04 13.09
C SER A 16 -12.58 12.99 14.19
N ALA A 17 -12.84 13.40 15.44
CA ALA A 17 -13.10 12.48 16.55
C ALA A 17 -14.40 11.65 16.35
N ASN A 18 -15.17 11.90 15.30
CA ASN A 18 -16.50 11.32 15.12
C ASN A 18 -16.53 9.89 14.53
N PHE A 19 -15.46 9.42 13.89
CA PHE A 19 -15.41 8.01 13.46
C PHE A 19 -15.02 7.10 14.64
N SER A 20 -13.95 7.46 15.36
CA SER A 20 -13.53 6.73 16.56
C SER A 20 -14.58 6.76 17.68
N ASN A 21 -15.31 7.86 17.88
CA ASN A 21 -16.36 7.91 18.91
C ASN A 21 -17.60 7.05 18.61
N ARG A 22 -17.77 6.52 17.39
CA ARG A 22 -18.81 5.52 17.10
C ARG A 22 -18.37 4.10 17.47
N PHE A 23 -17.07 3.85 17.66
CA PHE A 23 -16.53 2.50 17.90
C PHE A 23 -15.54 2.37 19.07
N VAL A 24 -15.13 3.45 19.75
CA VAL A 24 -14.16 3.42 20.86
C VAL A 24 -14.47 4.45 21.95
N THR A 25 -14.82 3.95 23.14
CA THR A 25 -14.44 4.54 24.45
C THR A 25 -13.92 3.38 25.31
N GLY A 26 -12.88 3.45 26.14
CA GLY A 26 -12.15 4.58 26.67
C GLY A 26 -10.76 4.17 27.20
N ARG A 27 -9.95 5.18 27.54
CA ARG A 27 -8.68 5.01 28.27
C ARG A 27 -8.98 4.51 29.69
N ALA A 28 -8.57 3.27 30.01
CA ALA A 28 -8.40 2.88 31.40
C ALA A 28 -7.04 3.42 31.90
N ALA A 29 -7.09 4.32 32.86
CA ALA A 29 -5.93 4.78 33.61
C ALA A 29 -5.33 3.60 34.39
N PHE A 30 -4.01 3.44 34.31
CA PHE A 30 -3.27 2.52 35.13
C PHE A 30 -3.29 2.97 36.60
N SER A 31 -3.50 2.03 37.52
CA SER A 31 -2.91 2.07 38.86
C SER A 31 -2.69 0.65 39.39
N PRO A 32 -1.70 0.45 40.29
CA PRO A 32 -0.79 -0.67 40.20
C PRO A 32 -1.05 -1.80 41.22
N VAL A 33 -0.69 -3.01 40.77
CA VAL A 33 -0.03 -4.10 41.49
C VAL A 33 -0.51 -4.40 42.93
N GLN A 34 -1.15 -5.56 43.08
CA GLN A 34 -1.03 -6.35 44.32
C GLN A 34 -0.40 -7.72 44.02
N LYS A 35 0.69 -7.96 44.74
CA LYS A 35 1.47 -9.21 44.81
C LYS A 35 0.65 -10.30 45.48
N LEU A 36 0.71 -11.53 44.97
CA LEU A 36 0.60 -12.74 45.78
C LEU A 36 1.54 -13.82 45.20
N HIS A 37 2.36 -14.37 46.09
CA HIS A 37 3.34 -15.45 45.89
C HIS A 37 2.68 -16.83 46.19
N PRO A 38 3.37 -17.99 46.07
CA PRO A 38 2.83 -19.21 45.47
C PRO A 38 2.58 -20.35 46.49
N SER A 39 1.84 -21.38 46.08
CA SER A 39 1.82 -22.70 46.74
C SER A 39 1.72 -23.80 45.67
N SER A 40 2.82 -24.55 45.47
CA SER A 40 3.08 -25.93 45.93
C SER A 40 2.18 -27.00 45.30
N ILE A 41 2.70 -27.77 44.34
CA ILE A 41 3.11 -29.19 44.49
C ILE A 41 1.94 -30.08 44.94
N ASP A 42 1.46 -30.92 44.03
CA ASP A 42 1.46 -32.36 44.29
C ASP A 42 1.30 -33.17 43.00
N GLY A 43 2.23 -34.10 42.80
CA GLY A 43 2.15 -35.13 41.79
C GLY A 43 1.46 -36.38 42.34
N LYS A 44 0.77 -37.11 41.45
CA LYS A 44 0.58 -38.58 41.54
C LYS A 44 -0.01 -39.13 40.24
N THR A 45 0.86 -39.81 39.52
CA THR A 45 0.75 -41.13 38.85
C THR A 45 -0.62 -41.69 38.41
N PHE A 46 -0.66 -42.04 37.11
CA PHE A 46 -1.51 -42.92 36.30
C PHE A 46 -2.48 -43.94 36.95
N PRO A 47 -3.55 -44.30 36.21
CA PRO A 47 -3.58 -45.66 35.64
C PRO A 47 -4.06 -45.81 34.18
N ARG A 48 -3.38 -46.76 33.51
CA ARG A 48 -3.73 -47.71 32.42
C ARG A 48 -4.98 -47.54 31.51
N ARG A 49 -4.63 -47.57 30.20
CA ARG A 49 -5.20 -48.33 29.06
C ARG A 49 -6.72 -48.36 28.84
N LYS A 50 -7.14 -47.80 27.70
CA LYS A 50 -8.02 -48.48 26.74
C LYS A 50 -7.50 -48.30 25.31
N VAL A 51 -7.25 -49.44 24.67
CA VAL A 51 -7.02 -49.59 23.23
C VAL A 51 -8.39 -49.48 22.57
N SER A 52 -8.55 -48.60 21.59
CA SER A 52 -9.68 -48.62 20.66
C SER A 52 -9.20 -48.29 19.25
N PHE A 53 -9.85 -48.96 18.31
CA PHE A 53 -9.49 -49.20 16.93
C PHE A 53 -9.27 -47.92 16.11
N ARG A 54 -8.14 -47.87 15.39
CA ARG A 54 -7.87 -46.86 14.34
C ARG A 54 -8.70 -47.18 13.10
N THR A 55 -9.75 -46.41 12.87
CA THR A 55 -10.33 -46.23 11.53
C THR A 55 -9.35 -45.40 10.70
N ARG A 56 -8.85 -45.99 9.61
CA ARG A 56 -8.08 -45.28 8.58
C ARG A 56 -8.99 -44.28 7.87
N THR A 57 -8.88 -43.00 8.21
CA THR A 57 -9.38 -41.94 7.34
C THR A 57 -8.35 -41.76 6.23
N ILE A 58 -8.69 -42.23 5.03
CA ILE A 58 -7.94 -41.99 3.81
C ILE A 58 -7.99 -40.49 3.54
N VAL A 59 -6.84 -39.83 3.70
CA VAL A 59 -6.62 -38.45 3.27
C VAL A 59 -6.64 -38.45 1.75
N GLN A 60 -7.72 -37.96 1.17
CA GLN A 60 -7.81 -37.72 -0.26
C GLN A 60 -6.91 -36.51 -0.57
N SER A 61 -5.75 -36.82 -1.14
CA SER A 61 -4.77 -35.87 -1.67
C SER A 61 -5.45 -34.89 -2.61
N VAL A 62 -5.29 -33.59 -2.33
CA VAL A 62 -5.63 -32.50 -3.23
C VAL A 62 -4.67 -32.56 -4.41
N LEU A 63 -5.12 -33.19 -5.49
CA LEU A 63 -4.53 -33.11 -6.82
C LEU A 63 -5.35 -32.10 -7.62
N GLU A 64 -4.60 -31.13 -8.17
CA GLU A 64 -4.88 -30.36 -9.38
C GLU A 64 -6.23 -29.63 -9.45
N THR A 65 -6.15 -28.31 -9.24
CA THR A 65 -7.23 -27.36 -9.54
C THR A 65 -7.49 -27.36 -11.04
N GLU A 66 -8.45 -28.18 -11.50
CA GLU A 66 -9.14 -27.94 -12.75
C GLU A 66 -9.70 -26.51 -12.73
N ARG A 67 -9.42 -25.74 -13.79
CA ARG A 67 -10.06 -24.45 -14.06
C ARG A 67 -11.55 -24.67 -14.29
N SER A 68 -12.31 -24.66 -13.20
CA SER A 68 -13.76 -24.55 -13.22
C SER A 68 -14.12 -23.16 -13.72
N THR A 69 -14.56 -23.06 -14.98
CA THR A 69 -15.21 -21.87 -15.56
C THR A 69 -16.65 -21.74 -15.05
N LYS A 70 -16.84 -21.77 -13.72
CA LYS A 70 -18.06 -21.23 -13.13
C LYS A 70 -17.87 -19.71 -13.10
N THR A 71 -18.65 -18.99 -13.91
CA THR A 71 -18.80 -17.53 -13.76
C THR A 71 -19.29 -17.26 -12.35
N GLU A 72 -18.36 -16.91 -11.45
CA GLU A 72 -18.71 -16.54 -10.08
C GLU A 72 -19.66 -15.34 -10.13
N LYS A 73 -20.71 -15.38 -9.30
CA LYS A 73 -21.65 -14.26 -9.18
C LYS A 73 -20.87 -12.96 -8.89
N PRO A 74 -21.14 -11.85 -9.62
CA PRO A 74 -20.47 -10.59 -9.35
C PRO A 74 -20.82 -10.08 -7.94
N VAL A 75 -19.87 -9.44 -7.28
CA VAL A 75 -20.12 -8.67 -6.05
C VAL A 75 -20.57 -7.28 -6.46
N ARG A 76 -21.74 -6.89 -5.98
CA ARG A 76 -22.39 -5.62 -6.32
C ARG A 76 -22.31 -4.65 -5.16
N LEU A 77 -21.70 -3.51 -5.41
CA LEU A 77 -21.59 -2.41 -4.46
C LEU A 77 -22.33 -1.20 -5.01
N VAL A 78 -23.01 -0.47 -4.13
CA VAL A 78 -23.51 0.87 -4.41
C VAL A 78 -22.82 1.83 -3.45
N ALA A 79 -22.16 2.85 -3.98
CA ALA A 79 -21.74 4.01 -3.21
C ALA A 79 -22.73 5.15 -3.39
N LEU A 80 -23.15 5.74 -2.27
CA LEU A 80 -23.92 6.96 -2.21
C LEU A 80 -23.09 8.01 -1.48
N VAL A 81 -22.80 9.12 -2.14
CA VAL A 81 -21.98 10.20 -1.60
C VAL A 81 -22.78 11.48 -1.40
N GLY A 82 -22.42 12.30 -0.40
CA GLY A 82 -23.03 13.63 -0.26
C GLY A 82 -22.72 14.52 -1.45
N LYS A 83 -23.74 15.15 -2.05
CA LYS A 83 -23.55 16.09 -3.16
C LYS A 83 -22.71 17.29 -2.72
N GLY A 84 -21.67 17.59 -3.49
CA GLY A 84 -20.78 18.72 -3.23
C GLY A 84 -19.80 18.50 -2.07
N GLU A 85 -19.86 17.35 -1.40
CA GLU A 85 -18.95 17.01 -0.32
C GLU A 85 -17.57 16.62 -0.88
N VAL A 86 -16.54 17.06 -0.17
CA VAL A 86 -15.14 16.88 -0.57
C VAL A 86 -14.42 15.94 0.40
N SER A 87 -13.56 15.11 -0.15
CA SER A 87 -12.69 14.22 0.60
C SER A 87 -11.47 14.96 1.14
N SER A 88 -10.75 14.30 2.06
CA SER A 88 -9.44 14.77 2.52
C SER A 88 -8.30 14.53 1.52
N LEU A 89 -8.57 13.89 0.38
CA LEU A 89 -7.60 13.65 -0.69
C LEU A 89 -7.49 14.90 -1.55
N LYS A 90 -6.76 15.91 -1.05
CA LYS A 90 -6.57 17.23 -1.70
C LYS A 90 -7.88 17.89 -2.14
N SER A 91 -8.90 17.80 -1.28
CA SER A 91 -10.24 18.38 -1.51
C SER A 91 -10.96 17.86 -2.77
N THR A 92 -10.60 16.67 -3.25
CA THR A 92 -11.27 16.00 -4.36
C THR A 92 -12.69 15.59 -3.97
N SER A 93 -13.67 15.77 -4.85
CA SER A 93 -15.06 15.36 -4.56
C SER A 93 -15.17 13.87 -4.21
N TRP A 94 -16.02 13.53 -3.25
CA TRP A 94 -16.24 12.11 -2.90
C TRP A 94 -16.77 11.30 -4.08
N HIS A 95 -17.54 11.93 -4.99
CA HIS A 95 -18.03 11.27 -6.20
C HIS A 95 -16.89 10.79 -7.09
N GLU A 96 -15.91 11.66 -7.36
CA GLU A 96 -14.71 11.29 -8.14
C GLU A 96 -13.87 10.21 -7.45
N VAL A 97 -13.65 10.35 -6.13
CA VAL A 97 -12.89 9.36 -5.35
C VAL A 97 -13.55 7.99 -5.44
N MET A 98 -14.87 7.89 -5.23
CA MET A 98 -15.57 6.60 -5.28
C MET A 98 -15.65 6.03 -6.70
N LEU A 99 -15.75 6.87 -7.75
CA LEU A 99 -15.64 6.41 -9.14
C LEU A 99 -14.25 5.83 -9.44
N HIS A 100 -13.21 6.48 -8.91
CA HIS A 100 -11.84 5.98 -9.02
C HIS A 100 -11.67 4.66 -8.27
N THR A 101 -12.16 4.56 -7.04
CA THR A 101 -12.19 3.31 -6.25
C THR A 101 -12.91 2.20 -7.00
N ALA A 102 -14.07 2.48 -7.62
CA ALA A 102 -14.83 1.52 -8.41
C ALA A 102 -14.01 0.95 -9.58
N ARG A 103 -13.23 1.79 -10.28
CA ARG A 103 -12.31 1.35 -11.35
C ARG A 103 -11.19 0.48 -10.78
N ARG A 104 -10.60 0.87 -9.66
CA ARG A 104 -9.47 0.14 -9.02
C ARG A 104 -9.89 -1.17 -8.38
N LEU A 105 -11.15 -1.35 -7.99
CA LEU A 105 -11.68 -2.65 -7.55
C LEU A 105 -11.60 -3.69 -8.67
N LYS A 106 -11.88 -3.31 -9.92
CA LYS A 106 -11.81 -4.22 -11.09
C LYS A 106 -10.40 -4.77 -11.36
N TRP A 107 -9.36 -4.15 -10.79
CA TRP A 107 -7.99 -4.66 -10.87
C TRP A 107 -7.76 -5.87 -9.96
N VAL A 108 -8.53 -5.97 -8.87
CA VAL A 108 -8.49 -7.10 -7.94
C VAL A 108 -9.34 -8.26 -8.46
N GLY A 109 -10.50 -7.96 -9.05
CA GLY A 109 -11.37 -8.96 -9.66
C GLY A 109 -12.37 -8.34 -10.63
N GLU A 110 -12.52 -8.91 -11.82
CA GLU A 110 -13.44 -8.40 -12.84
C GLU A 110 -14.91 -8.51 -12.42
N GLY A 111 -15.24 -9.47 -11.55
CA GLY A 111 -16.56 -9.63 -10.97
C GLY A 111 -16.85 -8.67 -9.81
N TYR A 112 -16.16 -7.54 -9.67
CA TYR A 112 -16.49 -6.49 -8.71
C TYR A 112 -17.15 -5.32 -9.46
N GLU A 113 -18.43 -5.10 -9.20
CA GLU A 113 -19.25 -4.08 -9.83
C GLU A 113 -19.63 -3.04 -8.79
N MET A 114 -19.25 -1.78 -9.02
CA MET A 114 -19.56 -0.70 -8.12
C MET A 114 -20.19 0.46 -8.88
N LEU A 115 -21.41 0.82 -8.48
CA LEU A 115 -22.11 2.01 -8.97
C LEU A 115 -21.95 3.15 -7.97
N VAL A 116 -21.84 4.38 -8.46
CA VAL A 116 -21.60 5.57 -7.63
C VAL A 116 -22.66 6.61 -7.95
N PHE A 117 -23.36 7.07 -6.91
CA PHE A 117 -24.39 8.09 -6.98
C PHE A 117 -24.09 9.18 -5.96
N ASP A 118 -24.50 10.41 -6.25
CA ASP A 118 -24.65 11.44 -5.22
C ASP A 118 -26.05 11.38 -4.59
N ASP A 119 -26.23 11.99 -3.42
CA ASP A 119 -27.50 11.96 -2.68
C ASP A 119 -28.55 12.94 -3.22
N GLU A 120 -28.22 13.79 -4.21
CA GLU A 120 -29.21 14.64 -4.86
C GLU A 120 -30.23 13.82 -5.67
N ILE A 121 -29.81 12.67 -6.20
CA ILE A 121 -30.70 11.71 -6.88
C ILE A 121 -31.91 11.31 -6.02
N LEU A 122 -31.79 11.43 -4.69
CA LEU A 122 -32.85 11.07 -3.74
C LEU A 122 -33.95 12.13 -3.65
N ARG A 123 -33.66 13.37 -4.07
CA ARG A 123 -34.58 14.50 -4.03
C ARG A 123 -35.47 14.57 -5.28
N SER A 124 -35.09 13.87 -6.34
CA SER A 124 -35.89 13.74 -7.56
C SER A 124 -36.78 12.49 -7.49
N ASN A 125 -38.11 12.67 -7.63
CA ASN A 125 -39.04 11.56 -7.90
C ASN A 125 -38.95 11.03 -9.34
N ASP A 126 -37.77 11.16 -9.97
CA ASP A 126 -37.56 10.79 -11.35
C ASP A 126 -37.11 9.32 -11.49
N GLN A 127 -36.97 8.88 -12.73
CA GLN A 127 -36.54 7.51 -13.09
C GLN A 127 -35.21 7.11 -12.41
N ARG A 128 -34.34 8.07 -12.06
CA ARG A 128 -33.03 7.79 -11.49
C ARG A 128 -33.13 7.29 -10.05
N ALA A 129 -34.03 7.87 -9.24
CA ALA A 129 -34.29 7.37 -7.89
C ALA A 129 -34.91 5.95 -7.91
N MET A 130 -35.77 5.66 -8.88
CA MET A 130 -36.31 4.29 -9.06
C MET A 130 -35.22 3.30 -9.46
N ASN A 131 -34.33 3.68 -10.39
CA ASN A 131 -33.19 2.85 -10.78
C ASN A 131 -32.28 2.57 -9.58
N LEU A 132 -31.97 3.57 -8.75
CA LEU A 132 -31.17 3.37 -7.54
C LEU A 132 -31.82 2.34 -6.59
N LYS A 133 -33.14 2.42 -6.36
CA LYS A 133 -33.84 1.41 -5.53
C LYS A 133 -33.71 0.00 -6.10
N GLN A 134 -33.81 -0.14 -7.42
CA GLN A 134 -33.63 -1.42 -8.09
C GLN A 134 -32.20 -1.96 -7.89
N GLU A 135 -31.19 -1.11 -8.02
CA GLU A 135 -29.79 -1.49 -7.80
C GLU A 135 -29.52 -1.86 -6.34
N LEU A 136 -30.07 -1.12 -5.38
CA LEU A 136 -29.96 -1.42 -3.95
C LEU A 136 -30.53 -2.80 -3.59
N ASN A 137 -31.63 -3.22 -4.23
CA ASN A 137 -32.22 -4.55 -4.01
C ASN A 137 -31.32 -5.71 -4.48
N GLN A 138 -30.36 -5.44 -5.37
CA GLN A 138 -29.43 -6.43 -5.90
C GLN A 138 -28.01 -6.27 -5.35
N SER A 139 -27.80 -5.32 -4.45
CA SER A 139 -26.50 -4.96 -3.90
C SER A 139 -26.10 -5.85 -2.72
N ASP A 140 -24.85 -6.28 -2.71
CA ASP A 140 -24.26 -6.99 -1.57
C ASP A 140 -23.80 -6.01 -0.48
N ILE A 141 -23.37 -4.81 -0.89
CA ILE A 141 -22.83 -3.77 0.01
C ILE A 141 -23.36 -2.38 -0.41
N LEU A 142 -23.85 -1.62 0.57
CA LEU A 142 -24.09 -0.18 0.46
C LEU A 142 -22.99 0.59 1.21
N VAL A 143 -22.31 1.49 0.51
CA VAL A 143 -21.30 2.39 1.05
C VAL A 143 -21.88 3.80 1.05
N VAL A 144 -22.02 4.42 2.22
CA VAL A 144 -22.52 5.80 2.35
C VAL A 144 -21.37 6.69 2.80
N VAL A 145 -21.08 7.76 2.06
CA VAL A 145 -19.96 8.66 2.37
C VAL A 145 -20.42 10.11 2.41
N ALA A 146 -20.12 10.82 3.51
CA ALA A 146 -20.44 12.23 3.69
C ALA A 146 -21.93 12.61 3.52
N VAL A 147 -22.88 11.68 3.70
CA VAL A 147 -24.32 12.00 3.60
C VAL A 147 -24.85 12.51 4.94
N ASN A 148 -25.14 13.81 5.01
CA ASN A 148 -25.59 14.47 6.23
C ASN A 148 -26.97 15.17 6.08
N ASN A 149 -27.51 15.25 4.86
CA ASN A 149 -28.83 15.81 4.61
C ASN A 149 -29.94 14.93 5.21
N SER A 150 -30.87 15.53 5.95
CA SER A 150 -31.91 14.79 6.69
C SER A 150 -32.93 14.07 5.80
N GLU A 151 -33.23 14.60 4.61
CA GLU A 151 -34.10 13.94 3.61
C GLU A 151 -33.41 12.69 3.06
N SER A 152 -32.14 12.83 2.65
CA SER A 152 -31.30 11.73 2.16
C SER A 152 -31.14 10.63 3.22
N VAL A 153 -30.86 11.00 4.47
CA VAL A 153 -30.71 10.07 5.60
C VAL A 153 -31.98 9.24 5.81
N LYS A 154 -33.15 9.88 5.87
CA LYS A 154 -34.44 9.18 6.02
C LYS A 154 -34.72 8.25 4.84
N TRP A 155 -34.39 8.70 3.63
CA TRP A 155 -34.56 7.88 2.45
C TRP A 155 -33.69 6.63 2.50
N ILE A 156 -32.41 6.77 2.88
CA ILE A 156 -31.48 5.64 3.02
C ILE A 156 -32.03 4.64 4.03
N GLN A 157 -32.38 5.08 5.24
CA GLN A 157 -32.96 4.21 6.28
C GLN A 157 -34.19 3.44 5.81
N THR A 158 -35.02 4.07 4.96
CA THR A 158 -36.23 3.44 4.43
C THR A 158 -35.92 2.39 3.36
N ASN A 159 -34.90 2.63 2.52
CA ASN A 159 -34.65 1.83 1.31
C ASN A 159 -33.44 0.87 1.43
N SER A 160 -32.66 0.92 2.52
CA SER A 160 -31.49 0.03 2.72
C SER A 160 -31.76 -1.17 3.63
N ASN A 161 -33.00 -1.37 4.10
CA ASN A 161 -33.32 -2.38 5.12
C ASN A 161 -32.99 -3.82 4.71
N ASN A 162 -33.08 -4.15 3.41
CA ASN A 162 -32.80 -5.50 2.91
C ASN A 162 -31.30 -5.77 2.67
N ILE A 163 -30.45 -4.74 2.78
CA ILE A 163 -29.01 -4.86 2.53
C ILE A 163 -28.33 -5.32 3.82
N LYS A 164 -27.60 -6.43 3.74
CA LYS A 164 -26.92 -7.04 4.90
C LYS A 164 -25.66 -6.30 5.32
N ASN A 165 -25.02 -5.60 4.39
CA ASN A 165 -23.78 -4.87 4.62
C ASN A 165 -23.97 -3.40 4.23
N VAL A 166 -24.08 -2.53 5.23
CA VAL A 166 -24.19 -1.08 5.07
C VAL A 166 -23.06 -0.45 5.88
N ILE A 167 -22.19 0.31 5.24
CA ILE A 167 -21.08 1.00 5.91
C ILE A 167 -21.16 2.50 5.62
N CYS A 168 -21.11 3.30 6.68
CA CYS A 168 -21.26 4.74 6.64
C CYS A 168 -19.95 5.41 7.11
N PHE A 169 -19.38 6.24 6.24
CA PHE A 169 -18.20 7.04 6.50
C PHE A 169 -18.56 8.53 6.48
N GLU A 170 -18.09 9.29 7.46
CA GLU A 170 -18.27 10.76 7.52
C GLU A 170 -19.72 11.26 7.35
N SER A 171 -20.70 10.37 7.59
CA SER A 171 -22.13 10.61 7.34
C SER A 171 -22.89 10.84 8.65
N SER A 172 -24.19 11.13 8.58
CA SER A 172 -25.04 11.39 9.77
C SER A 172 -24.93 10.30 10.84
N GLN A 173 -25.09 10.68 12.12
CA GLN A 173 -25.14 9.75 13.25
C GLN A 173 -26.39 8.87 13.25
N ASP A 174 -27.44 9.29 12.55
CA ASP A 174 -28.68 8.53 12.41
C ASP A 174 -28.52 7.32 11.47
N LEU A 175 -27.45 7.29 10.66
CA LEU A 175 -27.12 6.15 9.82
C LEU A 175 -26.25 5.16 10.59
N MET A 176 -26.71 3.91 10.64
CA MET A 176 -26.07 2.82 11.36
C MET A 176 -25.24 1.96 10.42
N ASN A 177 -24.07 1.54 10.90
CA ASN A 177 -23.30 0.49 10.23
C ASN A 177 -23.97 -0.86 10.48
N ARG A 178 -24.05 -1.67 9.44
CA ARG A 178 -24.58 -3.03 9.47
C ARG A 178 -23.63 -3.95 8.74
N LEU A 179 -23.22 -5.06 9.34
CA LEU A 179 -22.39 -6.06 8.66
C LEU A 179 -22.95 -7.46 8.95
N GLY A 180 -23.06 -8.29 7.91
CA GLY A 180 -23.66 -9.61 8.04
C GLY A 180 -25.13 -9.62 8.48
N GLY A 181 -25.82 -8.49 8.41
CA GLY A 181 -27.19 -8.31 8.92
C GLY A 181 -27.29 -7.83 10.37
N THR A 182 -26.17 -7.65 11.07
CA THR A 182 -26.12 -7.14 12.44
C THR A 182 -25.82 -5.64 12.42
N ASP A 183 -26.63 -4.83 13.09
CA ASP A 183 -26.37 -3.40 13.29
C ASP A 183 -25.33 -3.21 14.39
N PHE A 184 -24.28 -2.43 14.13
CA PHE A 184 -23.18 -2.20 15.08
C PHE A 184 -23.33 -0.86 15.79
N LYS A 185 -23.48 -0.90 17.11
CA LYS A 185 -23.46 0.24 18.04
C LYS A 185 -22.22 0.21 18.92
N THR A 186 -21.92 1.34 19.55
CA THR A 186 -20.86 1.46 20.55
C THR A 186 -21.15 0.49 21.71
N GLY A 187 -20.31 -0.54 21.90
CA GLY A 187 -20.41 -1.50 23.01
C GLY A 187 -20.89 -2.93 22.65
N ASP A 188 -20.96 -3.29 21.38
CA ASP A 188 -21.41 -4.63 20.95
C ASP A 188 -20.44 -5.78 21.31
N THR A 189 -20.99 -7.00 21.42
CA THR A 189 -20.30 -8.21 21.90
C THR A 189 -19.82 -9.14 20.78
N ASP A 190 -20.17 -8.88 19.51
CA ASP A 190 -19.69 -9.66 18.38
C ASP A 190 -18.20 -9.36 18.11
N LYS A 191 -17.34 -10.28 18.53
CA LYS A 191 -15.87 -10.13 18.43
C LYS A 191 -15.40 -10.07 16.97
N GLU A 192 -16.00 -10.85 16.08
CA GLU A 192 -15.54 -10.94 14.67
C GLU A 192 -15.95 -9.69 13.90
N GLY A 193 -17.20 -9.27 14.00
CA GLY A 193 -17.65 -8.01 13.42
C GLY A 193 -16.95 -6.78 13.99
N THR A 194 -16.66 -6.77 15.29
CA THR A 194 -15.88 -5.69 15.92
C THR A 194 -14.46 -5.61 15.36
N GLU A 195 -13.81 -6.73 15.08
CA GLU A 195 -12.47 -6.75 14.47
C GLU A 195 -12.49 -6.22 13.03
N VAL A 196 -13.50 -6.60 12.24
CA VAL A 196 -13.69 -6.08 10.88
C VAL A 196 -13.92 -4.58 10.89
N VAL A 197 -14.84 -4.09 11.72
CA VAL A 197 -15.13 -2.66 11.86
C VAL A 197 -13.89 -1.88 12.29
N LYS A 198 -13.14 -2.40 13.27
CA LYS A 198 -11.88 -1.77 13.70
C LYS A 198 -10.87 -1.70 12.55
N THR A 199 -10.69 -2.79 11.82
CA THR A 199 -9.75 -2.84 10.67
C THR A 199 -10.13 -1.84 9.59
N VAL A 200 -11.43 -1.77 9.25
CA VAL A 200 -11.98 -0.81 8.29
C VAL A 200 -11.81 0.62 8.79
N GLY A 201 -12.01 0.85 10.08
CA GLY A 201 -11.86 2.15 10.72
C GLY A 201 -10.43 2.66 10.72
N ASP A 202 -9.50 1.83 11.18
CA ASP A 202 -8.07 2.13 11.22
C ASP A 202 -7.56 2.45 9.80
N ALA A 203 -8.02 1.71 8.79
CA ALA A 203 -7.68 1.99 7.39
C ALA A 203 -8.30 3.31 6.89
N TRP A 204 -9.58 3.57 7.17
CA TRP A 204 -10.24 4.81 6.76
C TRP A 204 -9.53 6.07 7.30
N GLU A 205 -9.07 6.02 8.55
CA GLU A 205 -8.35 7.14 9.18
C GLU A 205 -6.98 7.44 8.55
N ARG A 206 -6.40 6.50 7.78
CA ARG A 206 -5.16 6.74 7.02
C ARG A 206 -5.34 7.63 5.78
N ARG A 207 -6.59 7.94 5.40
CA ARG A 207 -6.93 8.99 4.39
C ARG A 207 -6.13 8.88 3.10
N ASN A 208 -6.17 7.71 2.46
CA ASN A 208 -5.62 7.48 1.12
C ASN A 208 -6.50 6.53 0.31
N SER A 209 -6.36 6.55 -1.01
CA SER A 209 -7.23 5.79 -1.91
C SER A 209 -7.05 4.27 -1.84
N ASP A 210 -5.84 3.80 -1.54
CA ASP A 210 -5.57 2.37 -1.36
C ASP A 210 -6.30 1.81 -0.15
N ASP A 211 -6.35 2.58 0.94
CA ASP A 211 -7.07 2.22 2.13
C ASP A 211 -8.59 2.28 1.97
N ILE A 212 -9.11 3.25 1.21
CA ILE A 212 -10.54 3.28 0.86
C ILE A 212 -10.93 2.00 0.12
N ARG A 213 -10.13 1.59 -0.88
CA ARG A 213 -10.34 0.34 -1.60
C ARG A 213 -10.21 -0.86 -0.66
N PHE A 214 -9.20 -0.86 0.20
CA PHE A 214 -8.95 -1.92 1.16
C PHE A 214 -10.11 -2.12 2.14
N CYS A 215 -10.71 -1.04 2.66
CA CYS A 215 -11.91 -1.11 3.49
C CYS A 215 -13.02 -1.95 2.84
N LEU A 216 -13.26 -1.72 1.54
CA LEU A 216 -14.27 -2.48 0.79
C LEU A 216 -13.87 -3.94 0.62
N LEU A 217 -12.60 -4.22 0.30
CA LEU A 217 -12.11 -5.59 0.14
C LEU A 217 -12.21 -6.38 1.45
N VAL A 218 -11.97 -5.76 2.61
CA VAL A 218 -12.14 -6.41 3.92
C VAL A 218 -13.59 -6.82 4.15
N ILE A 219 -14.54 -5.92 3.88
CA ILE A 219 -15.97 -6.21 4.03
C ILE A 219 -16.40 -7.33 3.07
N ILE A 220 -15.95 -7.27 1.81
CA ILE A 220 -16.21 -8.32 0.82
C ILE A 220 -15.68 -9.67 1.33
N ASN A 221 -14.44 -9.70 1.81
CA ASN A 221 -13.78 -10.91 2.30
C ASN A 221 -14.49 -11.53 3.52
N ALA A 222 -14.96 -10.69 4.43
CA ALA A 222 -15.61 -11.13 5.66
C ALA A 222 -17.07 -11.60 5.42
N TYR A 223 -17.84 -10.90 4.58
CA TYR A 223 -19.29 -11.07 4.53
C TYR A 223 -19.88 -11.47 3.18
N VAL A 224 -19.10 -11.43 2.09
CA VAL A 224 -19.59 -11.74 0.75
C VAL A 224 -18.91 -12.97 0.18
N ARG A 225 -17.60 -12.92 -0.04
CA ARG A 225 -16.79 -14.06 -0.51
C ARG A 225 -15.30 -13.83 -0.23
N PRO A 226 -14.50 -14.90 -0.08
CA PRO A 226 -13.05 -14.77 0.10
C PRO A 226 -12.40 -13.92 -1.00
N VAL A 227 -11.53 -13.00 -0.60
CA VAL A 227 -10.74 -12.16 -1.51
C VAL A 227 -9.31 -12.70 -1.57
N PRO A 228 -8.83 -13.18 -2.74
CA PRO A 228 -7.51 -13.83 -2.84
C PRO A 228 -6.35 -13.01 -2.28
N VAL A 229 -6.31 -11.70 -2.55
CA VAL A 229 -5.24 -10.80 -2.06
C VAL A 229 -5.25 -10.64 -0.53
N LEU A 230 -6.36 -10.99 0.13
CA LEU A 230 -6.51 -10.91 1.59
C LEU A 230 -6.35 -12.26 2.29
N GLN A 231 -6.03 -13.35 1.57
CA GLN A 231 -5.85 -14.69 2.16
C GLN A 231 -4.79 -14.72 3.28
N ASN A 232 -3.84 -13.79 3.24
CA ASN A 232 -2.73 -13.66 4.19
C ASN A 232 -3.10 -12.97 5.51
N LEU A 233 -4.36 -12.53 5.69
CA LEU A 233 -4.87 -11.99 6.96
C LEU A 233 -5.02 -13.04 8.07
N ARG A 234 -4.88 -14.34 7.76
CA ARG A 234 -5.10 -15.43 8.71
C ARG A 234 -3.77 -16.03 9.17
N SER A 235 -3.38 -15.79 10.42
CA SER A 235 -2.27 -16.52 11.03
C SER A 235 -2.61 -18.01 11.14
N LYS A 236 -1.80 -18.88 10.53
CA LYS A 236 -2.03 -20.32 10.51
C LYS A 236 -1.52 -21.00 11.79
N GLY A 237 -2.20 -20.77 12.91
CA GLY A 237 -2.20 -21.61 14.14
C GLY A 237 -0.89 -22.30 14.59
N PHE A 238 -1.03 -23.46 15.25
CA PHE A 238 0.07 -24.22 15.87
C PHE A 238 1.09 -24.82 14.88
N SER A 239 0.70 -25.06 13.62
CA SER A 239 1.58 -25.61 12.58
C SER A 239 2.71 -24.65 12.23
N THR A 240 2.42 -23.35 12.18
CA THR A 240 3.40 -22.28 11.98
C THR A 240 4.50 -22.34 13.04
N LEU A 241 4.11 -22.39 14.32
CA LEU A 241 5.07 -22.39 15.43
C LEU A 241 5.95 -23.64 15.40
N GLY A 242 5.37 -24.81 15.08
CA GLY A 242 6.11 -26.06 14.91
C GLY A 242 7.17 -25.98 13.81
N CYS A 243 6.83 -25.39 12.65
CA CYS A 243 7.79 -25.17 11.56
C CYS A 243 8.93 -24.25 11.98
N MET A 244 8.62 -23.13 12.62
CA MET A 244 9.59 -22.12 13.05
C MET A 244 10.59 -22.73 14.05
N VAL A 245 10.10 -23.39 15.11
CA VAL A 245 10.96 -23.98 16.14
C VAL A 245 11.85 -25.09 15.56
N LYS A 246 11.30 -25.94 14.68
CA LYS A 246 12.04 -27.06 14.09
C LYS A 246 13.17 -26.61 13.14
N ASN A 247 12.91 -25.61 12.30
CA ASN A 247 13.84 -25.24 11.21
C ASN A 247 14.68 -24.00 11.50
N CYS A 248 14.20 -23.10 12.37
CA CYS A 248 14.77 -21.76 12.57
C CYS A 248 15.11 -21.44 14.03
N GLY A 249 15.18 -22.46 14.92
CA GLY A 249 15.43 -22.30 16.34
C GLY A 249 16.61 -21.37 16.69
N PRO A 250 17.80 -21.52 16.08
CA PRO A 250 18.94 -20.64 16.34
C PRO A 250 18.68 -19.18 15.94
N GLN A 251 18.05 -18.95 14.78
CA GLN A 251 17.74 -17.60 14.30
C GLN A 251 16.67 -16.93 15.18
N ILE A 252 15.69 -17.71 15.65
CA ILE A 252 14.68 -17.24 16.61
C ILE A 252 15.36 -16.83 17.92
N LEU A 253 16.22 -17.68 18.49
CA LEU A 253 16.92 -17.36 19.74
C LEU A 253 17.78 -16.10 19.59
N ASN A 254 18.57 -16.01 18.52
CA ASN A 254 19.42 -14.84 18.28
C ASN A 254 18.59 -13.56 18.11
N CYS A 255 17.46 -13.62 17.40
CA CYS A 255 16.55 -12.50 17.27
C CYS A 255 15.95 -12.09 18.63
N LEU A 256 15.55 -13.05 19.47
CA LEU A 256 15.02 -12.75 20.80
C LEU A 256 16.07 -12.15 21.74
N LEU A 257 17.35 -12.43 21.53
CA LEU A 257 18.45 -11.82 22.29
C LEU A 257 18.81 -10.43 21.76
N ASP A 258 18.59 -10.14 20.47
CA ASP A 258 18.81 -8.82 19.87
C ASP A 258 17.68 -7.82 20.23
N PRO A 259 17.98 -6.67 20.86
CA PRO A 259 16.96 -5.67 21.20
C PRO A 259 16.19 -5.13 19.99
N ASN A 260 16.87 -4.90 18.87
CA ASN A 260 16.24 -4.36 17.66
C ASN A 260 15.31 -5.39 17.02
N CYS A 261 15.75 -6.64 16.87
CA CYS A 261 14.90 -7.70 16.34
C CYS A 261 13.65 -7.92 17.21
N ARG A 262 13.77 -7.92 18.54
CA ARG A 262 12.59 -7.97 19.42
C ARG A 262 11.63 -6.81 19.20
N LYS A 263 12.14 -5.58 19.07
CA LYS A 263 11.30 -4.40 18.78
C LYS A 263 10.62 -4.51 17.42
N ALA A 264 11.32 -5.01 16.40
CA ALA A 264 10.76 -5.28 15.08
C ALA A 264 9.58 -6.25 15.18
N LEU A 265 9.76 -7.40 15.83
CA LEU A 265 8.69 -8.41 15.99
C LEU A 265 7.51 -7.87 16.82
N GLN A 266 7.78 -7.15 17.91
CA GLN A 266 6.73 -6.56 18.74
C GLN A 266 5.95 -5.47 18.00
N CYS A 267 6.62 -4.71 17.13
CA CYS A 267 6.00 -3.70 16.30
C CYS A 267 5.13 -4.35 15.21
N LEU A 268 5.67 -5.32 14.48
CA LEU A 268 4.97 -6.06 13.42
C LEU A 268 3.72 -6.76 13.95
N ASN A 269 3.78 -7.35 15.14
CA ASN A 269 2.60 -7.98 15.78
C ASN A 269 1.46 -7.01 16.10
N LYS A 270 1.70 -5.69 16.06
CA LYS A 270 0.67 -4.66 16.25
C LYS A 270 0.13 -4.11 14.93
N CYS A 271 0.82 -4.37 13.82
CA CYS A 271 0.33 -3.99 12.50
C CYS A 271 -0.80 -4.92 12.08
N SER A 272 -1.79 -4.37 11.36
CA SER A 272 -2.69 -5.21 10.58
C SER A 272 -1.86 -5.96 9.52
N PRO A 273 -2.11 -7.25 9.21
CA PRO A 273 -1.26 -8.03 8.29
C PRO A 273 -1.17 -7.47 6.86
N VAL A 274 -2.04 -6.53 6.52
CA VAL A 274 -2.16 -5.87 5.21
C VAL A 274 -1.81 -4.38 5.28
N ASP A 275 -1.47 -3.86 6.47
CA ASP A 275 -0.92 -2.53 6.63
C ASP A 275 0.58 -2.53 6.29
N GLN A 276 0.86 -2.33 5.01
CA GLN A 276 2.23 -2.27 4.48
C GLN A 276 3.01 -1.07 5.02
N VAL A 277 2.33 0.06 5.26
CA VAL A 277 2.98 1.27 5.81
C VAL A 277 3.49 0.98 7.21
N CYS A 278 2.65 0.43 8.09
CA CYS A 278 3.04 0.02 9.44
C CYS A 278 4.16 -1.03 9.39
N SER A 279 3.97 -2.08 8.58
CA SER A 279 4.91 -3.20 8.51
C SER A 279 6.29 -2.75 8.05
N TYR A 280 6.35 -1.99 6.96
CA TYR A 280 7.62 -1.49 6.43
C TYR A 280 8.27 -0.49 7.37
N ARG A 281 7.49 0.41 8.00
CA ARG A 281 8.03 1.35 9.00
C ARG A 281 8.61 0.65 10.22
N CYS A 282 7.98 -0.43 10.71
CA CYS A 282 8.54 -1.27 11.78
C CYS A 282 9.89 -1.87 11.35
N ILE A 283 9.95 -2.47 10.17
CA ILE A 283 11.17 -3.09 9.62
C ILE A 283 12.28 -2.05 9.48
N ALA A 284 12.00 -0.95 8.78
CA ALA A 284 13.00 0.07 8.50
C ALA A 284 13.44 0.86 9.75
N SER A 285 12.65 0.86 10.83
CA SER A 285 13.05 1.44 12.13
C SER A 285 14.01 0.52 12.91
N TYR A 286 13.88 -0.79 12.74
CA TYR A 286 14.50 -1.79 13.61
C TYR A 286 15.34 -2.84 12.88
N GLU A 287 15.64 -2.65 11.59
CA GLU A 287 16.42 -3.62 10.83
C GLU A 287 17.77 -3.91 11.51
N SER A 288 18.10 -5.19 11.58
CA SER A 288 19.34 -5.71 12.13
C SER A 288 19.71 -7.00 11.40
N PRO A 289 21.00 -7.41 11.39
CA PRO A 289 21.41 -8.68 10.79
C PRO A 289 20.68 -9.89 11.39
N TYR A 290 20.28 -9.82 12.67
CA TYR A 290 19.52 -10.87 13.34
C TYR A 290 18.06 -10.92 12.88
N PHE A 291 17.44 -9.75 12.65
CA PHE A 291 16.10 -9.68 12.04
C PHE A 291 16.11 -10.21 10.61
N GLU A 292 17.11 -9.82 9.81
CA GLU A 292 17.29 -10.34 8.46
C GLU A 292 17.43 -11.86 8.46
N ALA A 293 18.30 -12.42 9.31
CA ALA A 293 18.51 -13.86 9.40
C ALA A 293 17.26 -14.62 9.86
N PHE A 294 16.50 -14.04 10.81
CA PHE A 294 15.21 -14.58 11.26
C PHE A 294 14.20 -14.62 10.11
N SER A 295 13.98 -13.49 9.44
CA SER A 295 13.02 -13.36 8.34
C SER A 295 13.41 -14.26 7.16
N LEU A 296 14.69 -14.33 6.82
CA LEU A 296 15.23 -15.21 5.80
C LEU A 296 14.93 -16.68 6.09
N CYS A 297 15.10 -17.12 7.35
CA CYS A 297 14.82 -18.50 7.70
C CYS A 297 13.32 -18.80 7.65
N VAL A 298 12.52 -18.00 8.36
CA VAL A 298 11.10 -18.24 8.60
C VAL A 298 10.28 -18.07 7.33
N LEU A 299 10.50 -16.98 6.58
CA LEU A 299 9.70 -16.62 5.42
C LEU A 299 10.32 -17.20 4.15
N GLN A 300 11.59 -16.94 3.90
CA GLN A 300 12.17 -17.19 2.58
C GLN A 300 12.66 -18.62 2.37
N LYS A 301 13.31 -19.24 3.36
CA LYS A 301 13.87 -20.60 3.23
C LYS A 301 12.84 -21.70 3.51
N HIS A 302 12.02 -21.51 4.55
CA HIS A 302 11.07 -22.54 4.99
C HIS A 302 9.61 -22.16 4.77
N ASN A 303 9.31 -20.90 4.45
CA ASN A 303 7.95 -20.36 4.30
C ASN A 303 6.98 -20.92 5.35
N CYS A 304 7.36 -20.81 6.63
CA CYS A 304 6.60 -21.39 7.74
C CYS A 304 5.20 -20.78 7.90
N LEU A 305 4.96 -19.62 7.30
CA LEU A 305 3.64 -18.97 7.24
C LEU A 305 2.80 -19.41 6.03
N GLU A 306 3.40 -20.19 5.11
CA GLU A 306 2.78 -20.65 3.87
C GLU A 306 2.14 -19.51 3.07
N LEU A 307 2.85 -18.39 2.99
CA LEU A 307 2.38 -17.20 2.28
C LEU A 307 2.80 -17.29 0.82
N ASP A 308 1.93 -16.79 -0.04
CA ASP A 308 2.19 -16.67 -1.46
C ASP A 308 1.50 -15.43 -2.01
N ALA A 309 2.27 -14.55 -2.63
CA ALA A 309 1.81 -13.34 -3.27
C ALA A 309 2.40 -13.24 -4.68
N LYS A 310 1.57 -12.83 -5.64
CA LYS A 310 1.97 -12.69 -7.04
C LYS A 310 2.11 -11.22 -7.39
N ILE A 311 3.07 -10.91 -8.26
CA ILE A 311 3.17 -9.56 -8.84
C ILE A 311 1.84 -9.26 -9.56
N PRO A 312 1.16 -8.14 -9.22
CA PRO A 312 -0.09 -7.77 -9.88
C PRO A 312 0.12 -7.56 -11.39
N GLU A 313 -0.78 -8.10 -12.20
CA GLU A 313 -0.81 -7.85 -13.65
C GLU A 313 -1.61 -6.59 -14.02
N LYS A 314 -2.43 -6.09 -13.09
CA LYS A 314 -3.28 -4.90 -13.26
C LYS A 314 -2.86 -3.79 -12.27
N PRO A 315 -2.92 -2.52 -12.70
CA PRO A 315 -3.24 -2.06 -14.05
C PRO A 315 -2.12 -2.42 -15.04
N TYR A 316 -2.50 -2.66 -16.30
CA TYR A 316 -1.53 -2.70 -17.38
C TYR A 316 -1.13 -1.28 -17.73
N VAL A 317 0.15 -0.96 -17.61
CA VAL A 317 0.69 0.37 -17.91
C VAL A 317 1.49 0.28 -19.21
N PRO A 318 1.08 1.00 -20.27
CA PRO A 318 1.81 0.96 -21.54
C PRO A 318 3.19 1.63 -21.39
N PRO A 319 4.28 0.99 -21.86
CA PRO A 319 5.61 1.60 -21.82
C PRO A 319 5.73 2.75 -22.81
N MET A 320 6.59 3.72 -22.49
CA MET A 320 7.03 4.76 -23.40
C MET A 320 7.64 4.16 -24.66
N THR A 321 7.24 4.65 -25.84
CA THR A 321 7.63 4.08 -27.14
C THR A 321 8.66 4.90 -27.91
N SER A 322 8.79 6.19 -27.60
CA SER A 322 9.73 7.10 -28.27
C SER A 322 10.27 8.15 -27.31
N PHE A 323 11.47 8.66 -27.58
CA PHE A 323 12.12 9.75 -26.84
C PHE A 323 12.82 10.68 -27.84
N ARG A 324 12.62 12.01 -27.72
CA ARG A 324 13.15 13.00 -28.68
C ARG A 324 12.90 12.64 -30.15
N GLY A 325 11.68 12.20 -30.44
CA GLY A 325 11.23 11.84 -31.80
C GLY A 325 11.80 10.53 -32.38
N LYS A 326 12.54 9.73 -31.59
CA LYS A 326 13.11 8.44 -32.04
C LYS A 326 12.48 7.28 -31.29
N GLU A 327 12.30 6.14 -31.96
CA GLU A 327 11.84 4.90 -31.34
C GLU A 327 12.78 4.48 -30.20
N LEU A 328 12.19 4.07 -29.08
CA LEU A 328 12.94 3.72 -27.88
C LEU A 328 13.57 2.33 -28.02
N CYS A 329 14.88 2.24 -27.81
CA CYS A 329 15.58 0.96 -27.68
C CYS A 329 15.99 0.71 -26.21
N HIS A 330 16.45 -0.50 -25.89
CA HIS A 330 16.82 -0.83 -24.51
C HIS A 330 17.95 0.02 -23.94
N GLU A 331 18.95 0.38 -24.76
CA GLU A 331 20.06 1.23 -24.35
C GLU A 331 19.57 2.64 -23.99
N THR A 332 18.70 3.23 -24.81
CA THR A 332 18.09 4.53 -24.53
C THR A 332 17.21 4.46 -23.28
N ALA A 333 16.41 3.41 -23.12
CA ALA A 333 15.57 3.24 -21.93
C ALA A 333 16.39 3.11 -20.63
N GLU A 334 17.52 2.39 -20.65
CA GLU A 334 18.45 2.35 -19.53
C GLU A 334 19.07 3.72 -19.26
N ASP A 335 19.44 4.48 -20.30
CA ASP A 335 19.98 5.83 -20.13
C ASP A 335 18.96 6.80 -19.54
N LEU A 336 17.66 6.66 -19.85
CA LEU A 336 16.60 7.44 -19.20
C LEU A 336 16.51 7.15 -17.69
N PHE A 337 16.73 5.90 -17.28
CA PHE A 337 16.87 5.58 -15.86
C PHE A 337 18.16 6.14 -15.25
N VAL A 338 19.30 6.05 -15.95
CA VAL A 338 20.57 6.67 -15.50
C VAL A 338 20.38 8.18 -15.28
N GLY A 339 19.56 8.84 -16.10
CA GLY A 339 19.08 10.20 -15.85
C GLY A 339 20.24 11.19 -15.75
N TRP A 340 20.36 11.84 -14.61
CA TRP A 340 21.37 12.88 -14.33
C TRP A 340 22.68 12.36 -13.75
N LEU A 341 22.80 11.05 -13.48
CA LEU A 341 23.99 10.49 -12.85
C LEU A 341 25.22 10.71 -13.74
N GLY A 342 26.23 11.38 -13.21
CA GLY A 342 27.44 11.82 -13.93
C GLY A 342 27.59 13.33 -13.93
N ASP A 343 26.52 14.05 -14.23
CA ASP A 343 26.44 15.50 -14.04
C ASP A 343 26.02 15.84 -12.60
N LEU A 344 25.21 14.97 -11.98
CA LEU A 344 24.88 14.95 -10.56
C LEU A 344 25.39 13.63 -9.91
N ASP A 345 25.41 13.61 -8.58
CA ASP A 345 25.76 12.41 -7.78
C ASP A 345 24.64 11.36 -7.74
N TRP A 346 23.51 11.60 -8.41
CA TRP A 346 22.34 10.72 -8.48
C TRP A 346 21.68 10.75 -9.85
N SER A 347 20.90 9.70 -10.15
CA SER A 347 20.11 9.64 -11.39
C SER A 347 18.90 10.55 -11.31
N TRP A 348 18.16 10.43 -10.23
CA TRP A 348 16.91 11.13 -10.02
C TRP A 348 16.61 11.32 -8.53
N ARG A 349 15.86 12.36 -8.17
CA ARG A 349 15.22 12.51 -6.85
C ARG A 349 13.72 12.30 -7.00
N VAL A 350 13.10 11.59 -6.06
CA VAL A 350 11.65 11.42 -6.05
C VAL A 350 11.03 12.71 -5.54
N ALA A 351 10.20 13.33 -6.37
CA ALA A 351 9.44 14.53 -6.03
C ALA A 351 8.11 14.15 -5.36
N ALA A 352 7.46 13.11 -5.87
CA ALA A 352 6.24 12.56 -5.30
C ALA A 352 6.08 11.08 -5.66
N GLY A 353 5.32 10.34 -4.86
CA GLY A 353 5.03 8.94 -5.12
C GLY A 353 3.62 8.53 -4.74
N GLN A 354 3.13 7.43 -5.32
CA GLN A 354 1.76 6.98 -5.11
C GLN A 354 1.63 6.06 -3.90
N ASN A 355 2.59 5.18 -3.66
CA ASN A 355 2.48 4.20 -2.60
C ASN A 355 3.09 4.73 -1.30
N PRO A 356 2.30 5.02 -0.25
CA PRO A 356 2.81 5.60 0.99
C PRO A 356 3.77 4.68 1.74
N ALA A 357 3.75 3.36 1.50
CA ALA A 357 4.65 2.42 2.17
C ALA A 357 6.06 2.42 1.58
N TYR A 358 6.21 2.79 0.30
CA TYR A 358 7.46 2.62 -0.45
C TYR A 358 7.99 3.92 -1.07
N ASP A 359 7.14 4.91 -1.27
CA ASP A 359 7.47 6.14 -2.02
C ASP A 359 7.42 7.42 -1.18
N GLN A 360 7.02 7.34 0.10
CA GLN A 360 6.86 8.49 0.98
C GLN A 360 7.97 8.57 2.03
N PHE A 361 9.22 8.51 1.58
CA PHE A 361 10.39 8.66 2.44
C PHE A 361 11.07 10.00 2.21
N PRO A 362 11.44 10.75 3.27
CA PRO A 362 12.24 11.95 3.10
C PRO A 362 13.53 11.68 2.34
N CYS A 363 13.96 12.65 1.54
CA CYS A 363 15.24 12.63 0.85
C CYS A 363 15.50 11.35 0.05
N GLN A 364 14.59 11.04 -0.89
CA GLN A 364 14.65 9.81 -1.67
C GLN A 364 15.40 10.05 -3.00
N TYR A 365 16.60 9.50 -3.08
CA TYR A 365 17.44 9.46 -4.28
C TYR A 365 17.33 8.10 -4.97
N GLN A 366 17.48 8.12 -6.29
CA GLN A 366 17.58 6.93 -7.13
C GLN A 366 18.92 6.93 -7.83
N LEU A 367 19.62 5.79 -7.77
CA LEU A 367 20.85 5.56 -8.51
C LEU A 367 20.61 4.41 -9.50
N PHE A 368 20.74 4.69 -10.78
CA PHE A 368 20.73 3.69 -11.84
C PHE A 368 22.07 3.70 -12.57
N TYR A 369 22.72 2.56 -12.67
CA TYR A 369 24.05 2.50 -13.29
C TYR A 369 24.38 1.12 -13.84
N ARG A 370 25.27 1.08 -14.83
CA ARG A 370 25.77 -0.18 -15.41
C ARG A 370 26.97 -0.64 -14.59
N GLY A 371 26.94 -1.90 -14.14
CA GLY A 371 28.07 -2.51 -13.45
C GLY A 371 29.21 -2.90 -14.40
N LYS A 372 30.27 -3.48 -13.83
CA LYS A 372 31.45 -3.93 -14.59
C LYS A 372 31.10 -4.93 -15.69
N GLY A 373 30.22 -5.89 -15.40
CA GLY A 373 29.75 -6.90 -16.35
C GLY A 373 28.98 -6.28 -17.53
N LYS A 374 29.10 -6.87 -18.73
CA LYS A 374 28.54 -6.33 -19.97
C LYS A 374 27.01 -6.12 -19.91
N SER A 375 26.29 -7.00 -19.21
CA SER A 375 24.83 -6.96 -19.04
C SER A 375 24.40 -6.57 -17.62
N SER A 376 25.30 -6.02 -16.82
CA SER A 376 25.04 -5.69 -15.43
C SER A 376 24.41 -4.31 -15.34
N PHE A 377 23.18 -4.22 -14.84
CA PHE A 377 22.49 -2.97 -14.56
C PHE A 377 21.91 -3.03 -13.13
N TRP A 378 22.08 -1.96 -12.38
CA TRP A 378 21.76 -1.88 -10.96
C TRP A 378 20.87 -0.67 -10.69
N TYR A 379 19.98 -0.85 -9.72
CA TYR A 379 19.17 0.21 -9.14
C TYR A 379 19.41 0.26 -7.63
N GLU A 380 19.70 1.44 -7.10
CA GLU A 380 19.86 1.64 -5.66
C GLU A 380 19.05 2.85 -5.19
N PRO A 381 17.89 2.64 -4.55
CA PRO A 381 17.23 3.70 -3.83
C PRO A 381 18.00 4.01 -2.54
N VAL A 382 18.21 5.30 -2.27
CA VAL A 382 18.81 5.83 -1.05
C VAL A 382 17.82 6.82 -0.44
N PHE A 383 17.36 6.57 0.78
CA PHE A 383 16.28 7.35 1.39
C PHE A 383 16.42 7.45 2.90
N GLN A 384 15.82 8.48 3.50
CA GLN A 384 15.76 8.59 4.95
C GLN A 384 14.49 7.95 5.50
N VAL A 385 14.62 7.38 6.69
CA VAL A 385 13.49 6.86 7.46
C VAL A 385 13.41 7.61 8.78
N ARG A 386 12.25 8.19 9.06
CA ARG A 386 11.88 8.67 10.39
C ARG A 386 11.48 7.46 11.23
N THR A 387 12.40 6.96 12.05
CA THR A 387 12.17 5.78 12.90
C THR A 387 11.03 6.03 13.87
N LEU A 388 10.49 4.97 14.46
CA LEU A 388 9.44 5.07 15.48
C LEU A 388 9.92 5.79 16.76
N GLU A 389 11.24 5.86 16.99
CA GLU A 389 11.88 6.69 18.03
C GLU A 389 12.15 8.15 17.59
N GLY A 390 11.72 8.55 16.39
CA GLY A 390 11.89 9.91 15.88
C GLY A 390 13.29 10.24 15.35
N LYS A 391 14.16 9.24 15.19
CA LYS A 391 15.50 9.44 14.58
C LYS A 391 15.40 9.41 13.06
N LEU A 392 16.24 10.18 12.38
CA LEU A 392 16.45 10.07 10.94
C LEU A 392 17.62 9.13 10.67
N VAL A 393 17.39 8.09 9.87
CA VAL A 393 18.42 7.13 9.46
C VAL A 393 18.40 6.94 7.96
N TRP A 394 19.58 6.85 7.33
CA TRP A 394 19.70 6.53 5.92
C TRP A 394 19.53 5.04 5.67
N ARG A 395 18.76 4.71 4.63
CA ARG A 395 18.58 3.36 4.12
C ARG A 395 18.99 3.33 2.66
N ARG A 396 19.60 2.22 2.26
CA ARG A 396 20.05 1.96 0.89
C ARG A 396 19.75 0.50 0.58
N ARG A 397 19.20 0.26 -0.62
CA ARG A 397 18.91 -1.09 -1.13
C ARG A 397 19.57 -1.26 -2.48
N ARG A 398 19.90 -2.49 -2.84
CA ARG A 398 20.57 -2.79 -4.12
C ARG A 398 19.83 -3.84 -4.91
N TYR A 399 19.22 -3.40 -6.00
CA TYR A 399 18.42 -4.22 -6.90
C TYR A 399 19.23 -4.60 -8.12
N SER A 400 19.16 -5.88 -8.50
CA SER A 400 19.57 -6.29 -9.84
C SER A 400 18.46 -5.93 -10.83
N VAL A 401 18.83 -5.28 -11.94
CA VAL A 401 17.91 -4.87 -12.99
C VAL A 401 18.14 -5.72 -14.24
N LYS A 402 17.05 -6.24 -14.81
CA LYS A 402 17.05 -6.95 -16.09
C LYS A 402 16.07 -6.29 -17.06
N ARG A 403 16.44 -6.20 -18.32
CA ARG A 403 15.56 -5.73 -19.40
C ARG A 403 14.31 -6.61 -19.48
N GLY A 404 13.15 -6.00 -19.68
CA GLY A 404 11.93 -6.66 -20.09
C GLY A 404 11.95 -6.99 -21.59
N LYS A 405 10.83 -7.53 -22.10
CA LYS A 405 10.73 -7.89 -23.52
C LYS A 405 10.63 -6.66 -24.42
N THR A 406 9.96 -5.61 -23.93
CA THR A 406 9.77 -4.34 -24.63
C THR A 406 10.73 -3.30 -24.04
N PRO A 407 11.34 -2.41 -24.85
CA PRO A 407 11.99 -1.21 -24.33
C PRO A 407 11.10 -0.47 -23.32
N ALA A 408 11.71 0.28 -22.40
CA ALA A 408 11.02 0.91 -21.25
C ALA A 408 10.39 -0.05 -20.22
N THR A 409 10.55 -1.37 -20.34
CA THR A 409 10.11 -2.34 -19.30
C THR A 409 11.29 -3.08 -18.67
N PHE A 410 11.21 -3.38 -17.37
CA PHE A 410 12.31 -3.94 -16.59
C PHE A 410 11.82 -4.87 -15.48
N ARG A 411 12.65 -5.85 -15.11
CA ARG A 411 12.46 -6.72 -13.94
C ARG A 411 13.54 -6.43 -12.91
N LEU A 412 13.12 -6.06 -11.71
CA LEU A 412 13.97 -5.75 -10.59
C LEU A 412 13.85 -6.83 -9.52
N SER A 413 14.96 -7.17 -8.86
CA SER A 413 14.98 -8.15 -7.78
C SER A 413 15.97 -7.75 -6.69
N VAL A 414 15.54 -7.88 -5.43
CA VAL A 414 16.35 -7.61 -4.23
C VAL A 414 16.06 -8.66 -3.17
N LEU A 415 17.08 -9.02 -2.40
CA LEU A 415 16.88 -9.64 -1.09
C LEU A 415 16.98 -8.51 -0.06
N ASP A 416 15.85 -8.13 0.52
CA ASP A 416 15.79 -7.05 1.51
C ASP A 416 15.22 -7.59 2.83
N ASN A 417 15.92 -7.33 3.93
CA ASN A 417 15.50 -7.77 5.28
C ASN A 417 15.11 -9.26 5.35
N GLY A 418 15.79 -10.09 4.55
CA GLY A 418 15.60 -11.54 4.52
C GLY A 418 14.46 -12.01 3.60
N VAL A 419 13.81 -11.10 2.88
CA VAL A 419 12.71 -11.43 1.95
C VAL A 419 13.07 -11.00 0.54
N VAL A 420 12.91 -11.91 -0.42
CA VAL A 420 13.08 -11.55 -1.83
C VAL A 420 11.85 -10.77 -2.29
N SER A 421 12.09 -9.56 -2.81
CA SER A 421 11.10 -8.83 -3.57
C SER A 421 11.44 -8.87 -5.06
N ASN A 422 10.42 -9.07 -5.88
CA ASN A 422 10.52 -8.98 -7.33
C ASN A 422 9.53 -7.94 -7.84
N GLU A 423 9.98 -7.11 -8.77
CA GLU A 423 9.22 -5.98 -9.28
C GLU A 423 9.31 -5.92 -10.80
N PHE A 424 8.22 -5.44 -11.42
CA PHE A 424 8.14 -5.13 -12.83
C PHE A 424 7.95 -3.62 -12.98
N TRP A 425 8.94 -2.96 -13.57
CA TRP A 425 9.00 -1.52 -13.74
C TRP A 425 8.74 -1.12 -15.19
N THR A 426 8.04 -0.02 -15.37
CA THR A 426 7.72 0.58 -16.67
C THR A 426 8.05 2.07 -16.64
N ILE A 427 8.85 2.52 -17.60
CA ILE A 427 9.01 3.95 -17.87
C ILE A 427 7.75 4.40 -18.61
N VAL A 428 6.97 5.27 -17.96
CA VAL A 428 5.67 5.71 -18.46
C VAL A 428 5.84 6.91 -19.39
N ASP A 429 6.61 7.88 -18.94
CA ASP A 429 7.03 9.05 -19.70
C ASP A 429 8.28 9.67 -19.06
N VAL A 430 9.09 10.36 -19.87
CA VAL A 430 10.23 11.17 -19.43
C VAL A 430 10.27 12.41 -20.32
N CYS A 431 10.38 13.59 -19.72
CA CYS A 431 10.48 14.83 -20.48
C CYS A 431 11.74 14.83 -21.36
N ASP A 432 11.66 15.42 -22.55
CA ASP A 432 12.75 15.38 -23.53
C ASP A 432 14.03 16.05 -22.99
N ASP A 433 13.89 17.04 -22.11
CA ASP A 433 14.99 17.73 -21.43
C ASP A 433 15.42 17.07 -20.11
N LEU A 434 14.81 15.93 -19.74
CA LEU A 434 15.02 15.24 -18.47
C LEU A 434 14.62 16.07 -17.22
N SER A 435 13.78 17.09 -17.37
CA SER A 435 13.24 17.87 -16.23
C SER A 435 12.39 17.02 -15.29
N TRP A 436 11.72 15.98 -15.81
CA TRP A 436 10.99 15.01 -15.00
C TRP A 436 10.86 13.64 -15.68
N GLY A 437 10.58 12.61 -14.89
CA GLY A 437 10.23 11.26 -15.34
C GLY A 437 9.16 10.64 -14.45
N LEU A 438 8.32 9.78 -15.03
CA LEU A 438 7.32 8.99 -14.30
C LEU A 438 7.57 7.51 -14.51
N PHE A 439 7.82 6.79 -13.41
CA PHE A 439 8.09 5.36 -13.43
C PHE A 439 7.02 4.62 -12.63
N HIS A 440 6.39 3.62 -13.23
CA HIS A 440 5.38 2.77 -12.59
C HIS A 440 5.96 1.41 -12.26
N TYR A 441 5.56 0.82 -11.13
CA TYR A 441 6.00 -0.51 -10.72
C TYR A 441 4.87 -1.37 -10.15
N ASN A 442 4.94 -2.67 -10.45
CA ASN A 442 4.16 -3.73 -9.80
C ASN A 442 5.15 -4.64 -9.07
N GLY A 443 4.97 -4.89 -7.78
CA GLY A 443 5.90 -5.66 -6.97
C GLY A 443 5.22 -6.71 -6.10
N ALA A 444 6.00 -7.71 -5.69
CA ALA A 444 5.58 -8.67 -4.68
C ALA A 444 6.76 -9.18 -3.84
N ALA A 445 6.60 -9.08 -2.53
CA ALA A 445 7.36 -9.84 -1.55
C ALA A 445 6.61 -11.16 -1.31
N ARG A 446 6.78 -12.09 -2.26
CA ARG A 446 5.96 -13.30 -2.42
C ARG A 446 5.77 -14.10 -1.12
N VAL A 447 6.86 -14.41 -0.43
CA VAL A 447 6.88 -15.22 0.80
C VAL A 447 6.50 -14.42 2.06
N ALA A 448 6.36 -13.10 1.95
CA ALA A 448 5.75 -12.26 2.96
C ALA A 448 4.24 -12.04 2.69
N GLY A 449 3.71 -12.62 1.61
CA GLY A 449 2.30 -12.49 1.25
C GLY A 449 1.89 -11.08 0.84
N GLN A 450 2.85 -10.22 0.47
CA GLN A 450 2.60 -8.83 0.12
C GLN A 450 2.73 -8.64 -1.39
N SER A 451 1.73 -7.99 -1.98
CA SER A 451 1.76 -7.48 -3.35
C SER A 451 1.47 -5.99 -3.30
N TYR A 452 2.09 -5.23 -4.19
CA TYR A 452 1.97 -3.79 -4.19
C TYR A 452 2.13 -3.22 -5.59
N THR A 453 1.61 -2.02 -5.78
CA THR A 453 1.74 -1.22 -6.99
C THR A 453 2.10 0.18 -6.58
N GLY A 454 2.73 0.94 -7.47
CA GLY A 454 3.04 2.34 -7.21
C GLY A 454 3.59 3.03 -8.45
N ALA A 455 3.80 4.33 -8.30
CA ALA A 455 4.52 5.12 -9.27
C ALA A 455 5.29 6.21 -8.56
N VAL A 456 6.48 6.52 -9.08
CA VAL A 456 7.35 7.58 -8.60
C VAL A 456 7.50 8.63 -9.69
N LEU A 457 7.13 9.86 -9.35
CA LEU A 457 7.43 11.06 -10.11
C LEU A 457 8.79 11.56 -9.65
N VAL A 458 9.71 11.68 -10.60
CA VAL A 458 11.09 12.02 -10.33
C VAL A 458 11.54 13.25 -11.09
N THR A 459 12.41 14.03 -10.47
CA THR A 459 13.02 15.25 -11.03
C THR A 459 14.49 15.31 -10.62
N PRO A 460 15.34 16.10 -11.29
CA PRO A 460 16.75 16.21 -10.90
C PRO A 460 16.92 16.74 -9.46
N ASP A 461 16.09 17.68 -9.04
CA ASP A 461 16.22 18.38 -7.76
C ASP A 461 15.20 17.91 -6.70
N GLY A 462 14.23 17.08 -7.06
CA GLY A 462 13.18 16.60 -6.15
C GLY A 462 12.03 17.60 -5.95
N SER A 463 12.01 18.69 -6.71
CA SER A 463 10.88 19.62 -6.78
C SER A 463 9.78 19.06 -7.68
N TYR A 464 8.54 19.49 -7.45
CA TYR A 464 7.44 19.13 -8.35
C TYR A 464 7.63 19.80 -9.72
N PRO A 465 7.27 19.16 -10.85
CA PRO A 465 7.41 19.75 -12.18
C PRO A 465 6.68 21.09 -12.33
N GLU A 466 7.19 21.93 -13.24
CA GLU A 466 6.60 23.23 -13.57
C GLU A 466 5.16 23.11 -14.11
N GLU A 467 4.37 24.16 -13.93
CA GLU A 467 2.95 24.18 -14.32
C GLU A 467 2.73 23.91 -15.82
N LYS A 468 3.68 24.30 -16.68
CA LYS A 468 3.63 24.02 -18.12
C LYS A 468 3.61 22.51 -18.46
N GLU A 469 4.13 21.68 -17.57
CA GLU A 469 4.19 20.22 -17.73
C GLU A 469 2.93 19.51 -17.19
N ARG A 470 2.00 20.24 -16.55
CA ARG A 470 0.83 19.65 -15.86
C ARG A 470 0.02 18.72 -16.77
N GLU A 471 -0.30 19.15 -17.99
CA GLU A 471 -1.14 18.36 -18.91
C GLU A 471 -0.45 17.06 -19.32
N ARG A 472 0.86 17.12 -19.62
CA ARG A 472 1.66 15.94 -19.99
C ARG A 472 1.79 14.98 -18.82
N LEU A 473 2.06 15.50 -17.62
CA LEU A 473 2.12 14.70 -16.39
C LEU A 473 0.78 14.04 -16.08
N GLN A 474 -0.34 14.77 -16.21
CA GLN A 474 -1.67 14.20 -16.01
C GLN A 474 -1.95 13.07 -17.00
N SER A 475 -1.62 13.25 -18.28
CA SER A 475 -1.75 12.19 -19.29
C SER A 475 -0.91 10.96 -18.95
N ALA A 476 0.31 11.15 -18.44
CA ALA A 476 1.17 10.06 -18.00
C ALA A 476 0.59 9.32 -16.77
N LEU A 477 0.06 10.04 -15.78
CA LEU A 477 -0.59 9.45 -14.61
C LEU A 477 -1.86 8.66 -14.99
N GLU A 478 -2.64 9.14 -15.95
CA GLU A 478 -3.82 8.44 -16.45
C GLU A 478 -3.49 7.08 -17.08
N LYS A 479 -2.35 6.95 -17.77
CA LYS A 479 -1.85 5.66 -18.27
C LYS A 479 -1.56 4.66 -17.14
N CYS A 480 -1.21 5.15 -15.95
CA CYS A 480 -1.02 4.33 -14.75
C CYS A 480 -2.34 4.00 -14.04
N GLY A 481 -3.46 4.64 -14.42
CA GLY A 481 -4.68 4.63 -13.62
C GLY A 481 -4.50 5.34 -12.28
N ILE A 482 -3.61 6.33 -12.20
CA ILE A 482 -3.32 7.11 -11.00
C ILE A 482 -3.85 8.53 -11.20
N LYS A 483 -4.35 9.16 -10.14
CA LYS A 483 -4.70 10.57 -10.13
C LYS A 483 -3.64 11.40 -9.40
N GLU A 484 -3.47 12.65 -9.82
CA GLU A 484 -2.53 13.59 -9.17
C GLU A 484 -2.78 13.72 -7.66
N TRP A 485 -4.05 13.62 -7.26
CA TRP A 485 -4.42 13.70 -5.85
C TRP A 485 -4.02 12.46 -5.03
N GLU A 486 -3.62 11.36 -5.66
CA GLU A 486 -3.05 10.17 -4.99
C GLU A 486 -1.54 10.29 -4.74
N LEU A 487 -0.88 11.30 -5.32
CA LEU A 487 0.56 11.49 -5.15
C LEU A 487 0.88 12.18 -3.81
N PHE A 488 1.72 11.53 -3.02
CA PHE A 488 2.33 12.06 -1.81
C PHE A 488 3.63 12.76 -2.15
N ALA A 489 3.73 14.05 -1.83
CA ALA A 489 4.98 14.79 -2.00
C ALA A 489 6.05 14.25 -1.05
N VAL A 490 7.28 14.16 -1.55
CA VAL A 490 8.45 13.76 -0.77
C VAL A 490 9.08 14.99 -0.13
N ASP A 491 9.37 14.91 1.16
CA ASP A 491 10.11 15.94 1.89
C ASP A 491 11.60 15.89 1.50
N ASN A 492 12.02 16.87 0.70
CA ASN A 492 13.35 16.96 0.11
C ASN A 492 14.21 18.09 0.71
N CYS A 493 13.78 18.69 1.83
CA CYS A 493 14.32 19.95 2.37
C CYS A 493 15.58 19.82 3.25
N SER A 494 15.92 18.63 3.78
CA SER A 494 17.00 18.48 4.78
C SER A 494 17.78 17.17 4.62
N CYS A 495 18.49 17.06 3.50
CA CYS A 495 19.16 15.83 3.09
C CYS A 495 20.66 15.86 3.38
N GLU A 496 21.03 15.86 4.65
CA GLU A 496 22.43 15.91 5.06
C GLU A 496 23.17 14.59 4.78
N ASN A 497 24.31 14.70 4.10
CA ASN A 497 25.27 13.61 3.85
C ASN A 497 24.61 12.32 3.32
N PRO A 498 23.88 12.36 2.19
CA PRO A 498 23.29 11.15 1.63
C PRO A 498 24.41 10.16 1.25
N PRO A 499 24.29 8.86 1.59
CA PRO A 499 25.30 7.85 1.28
C PRO A 499 25.22 7.44 -0.20
N LEU A 500 25.58 8.38 -1.07
CA LEU A 500 25.57 8.26 -2.52
C LEU A 500 26.86 7.58 -3.02
N GLY A 501 27.02 7.57 -4.34
CA GLY A 501 28.15 6.96 -5.03
C GLY A 501 27.86 5.56 -5.53
N ILE A 502 28.58 5.19 -6.58
CA ILE A 502 28.46 3.91 -7.29
C ILE A 502 29.79 3.15 -7.23
N PRO A 503 29.78 1.81 -7.40
CA PRO A 503 31.02 1.03 -7.44
C PRO A 503 31.98 1.55 -8.52
N GLU A 504 33.27 1.58 -8.20
CA GLU A 504 34.32 1.98 -9.16
C GLU A 504 34.27 1.12 -10.44
N GLY A 505 34.45 1.76 -11.60
CA GLY A 505 34.36 1.12 -12.91
C GLY A 505 32.92 0.88 -13.41
N SER A 506 31.93 1.47 -12.74
CA SER A 506 30.57 1.56 -13.28
C SER A 506 30.53 2.47 -14.51
N ARG A 507 29.58 2.19 -15.41
CA ARG A 507 29.37 2.97 -16.64
C ARG A 507 28.02 3.70 -16.55
N LEU A 508 27.99 4.91 -17.07
CA LEU A 508 26.82 5.80 -17.07
C LEU A 508 26.09 5.66 -18.40
N HIS A 509 25.81 6.76 -19.11
CA HIS A 509 25.10 6.79 -20.38
C HIS A 509 25.85 6.05 -21.51
N SER A 510 25.07 5.57 -22.47
CA SER A 510 25.55 4.84 -23.65
C SER A 510 25.18 5.51 -24.98
N LYS A 511 24.07 6.25 -25.01
CA LYS A 511 23.48 6.89 -26.18
C LYS A 511 23.01 8.33 -25.90
N ILE A 512 22.45 8.61 -24.73
CA ILE A 512 21.94 9.95 -24.40
C ILE A 512 23.11 10.83 -23.97
N SER A 513 23.27 11.96 -24.66
CA SER A 513 24.03 13.11 -24.16
C SER A 513 23.05 14.08 -23.49
N ILE A 514 23.35 14.50 -22.27
CA ILE A 514 22.61 15.55 -21.57
C ILE A 514 22.88 16.85 -22.37
N ILE A 515 21.81 17.49 -22.85
CA ILE A 515 21.92 18.71 -23.64
C ILE A 515 22.28 19.81 -22.65
N LYS A 516 23.50 20.33 -22.72
CA LYS A 516 23.83 21.60 -22.07
C LYS A 516 23.24 22.71 -22.94
N GLU A 517 22.36 23.54 -22.40
CA GLU A 517 22.06 24.81 -23.07
C GLU A 517 23.41 25.53 -23.26
N PRO A 518 23.74 25.98 -24.47
CA PRO A 518 24.95 26.77 -24.67
C PRO A 518 24.78 28.06 -23.86
N ASP A 519 25.77 28.36 -23.03
CA ASP A 519 25.87 29.63 -22.33
C ASP A 519 25.52 30.75 -23.29
N SER A 520 24.54 31.57 -22.90
CA SER A 520 24.18 32.79 -23.60
C SER A 520 25.47 33.57 -23.85
N VAL A 521 25.84 33.66 -25.12
CA VAL A 521 26.97 34.44 -25.62
C VAL A 521 26.84 35.83 -25.01
N GLN A 522 27.70 36.12 -24.04
CA GLN A 522 27.84 37.46 -23.48
C GLN A 522 28.17 38.41 -24.64
N GLY A 523 27.47 39.53 -24.63
CA GLY A 523 27.37 40.47 -25.73
C GLY A 523 28.71 40.91 -26.28
N VAL A 524 28.69 41.07 -27.60
CA VAL A 524 29.53 41.99 -28.34
C VAL A 524 29.34 43.40 -27.76
N GLU A 525 30.41 43.99 -27.24
CA GLU A 525 30.70 45.43 -27.10
C GLU A 525 32.21 45.50 -26.77
N MET A 526 33.13 46.12 -27.50
CA MET A 526 33.11 47.11 -28.59
C MET A 526 34.09 46.73 -29.70
#